data_AF-A0A0E0T8W3-F1
#
_entry.id   AF-A0A0E0T8W3-F1
#
_cell.length_a   1.000
_cell.length_b   1.000
_cell.length_c   1.000
_cell.angle_alpha   90.00
_cell.angle_beta   90.00
_cell.angle_gamma   90.00
#
_symmetry.space_group_name_H-M   'P 1'
#
loop_
_entity.id
_entity.type
_entity.pdbx_description
1 polymer ?
#
loop_
_entity_poly.entity_id
_entity_poly.type
_entity_poly.pdbx_seq_one_letter_code
_entity_poly.pdbx_strand_id
1 'polypeptide(L)' 'MILDNRGLEPPQPMMRTLAALAKLNPGETLTIINDRRPMFLYEQLDELGYRHETVAREDGSFEIRITKG' A
#
# COMPACT_ATOMS: atom_id res chain seq x y z
N MET A 1 8.03 -3.26 -7.16
CA MET A 1 7.06 -2.52 -8.02
C MET A 1 6.61 -1.25 -7.29
N ILE A 2 6.28 -0.15 -7.99
CA ILE A 2 5.72 1.07 -7.38
C ILE A 2 4.33 1.35 -7.97
N LEU A 3 3.35 1.70 -7.12
CA LEU A 3 2.03 2.19 -7.52
C LEU A 3 1.75 3.57 -6.94
N ASP A 4 1.59 4.55 -7.81
CA ASP A 4 1.05 5.86 -7.41
C ASP A 4 -0.48 5.78 -7.38
N ASN A 5 -1.06 6.09 -6.23
CA ASN A 5 -2.50 6.14 -5.98
C ASN A 5 -2.97 7.55 -5.62
N ARG A 6 -2.12 8.57 -5.72
CA ARG A 6 -2.51 9.96 -5.47
C ARG A 6 -3.58 10.41 -6.47
N GLY A 7 -4.50 11.25 -6.02
CA GLY A 7 -5.64 11.74 -6.78
C GLY A 7 -6.78 10.72 -6.98
N LEU A 8 -6.65 9.50 -6.44
CA LEU A 8 -7.71 8.50 -6.52
C LEU A 8 -8.66 8.59 -5.32
N GLU A 9 -9.96 8.61 -5.59
CA GLU A 9 -10.99 8.63 -4.57
C GLU A 9 -11.19 7.24 -3.92
N PRO A 10 -11.54 7.16 -2.62
CA PRO A 10 -11.94 5.91 -1.99
C PRO A 10 -13.10 5.22 -2.75
N PRO A 11 -13.08 3.88 -2.89
CA PRO A 11 -12.12 2.90 -2.35
C PRO A 11 -10.96 2.56 -3.31
N GLN A 12 -10.75 3.34 -4.38
CA GLN A 12 -9.87 2.96 -5.49
C GLN A 12 -8.40 2.71 -5.09
N PRO A 13 -7.74 3.55 -4.25
CA PRO A 13 -6.37 3.28 -3.80
C PRO A 13 -6.20 1.90 -3.17
N MET A 14 -7.16 1.51 -2.32
CA MET A 14 -7.14 0.25 -1.59
C MET A 14 -7.34 -0.93 -2.56
N MET A 15 -8.36 -0.87 -3.41
CA MET A 15 -8.65 -1.94 -4.37
C MET A 15 -7.48 -2.18 -5.33
N ARG A 16 -6.86 -1.12 -5.86
CA ARG A 16 -5.68 -1.23 -6.74
C ARG A 16 -4.49 -1.87 -6.02
N THR A 17 -4.26 -1.47 -4.77
CA THR A 17 -3.17 -2.02 -3.95
C THR A 17 -3.38 -3.52 -3.70
N LEU A 18 -4.56 -3.92 -3.21
CA LEU A 18 -4.86 -5.33 -2.92
C LEU A 18 -4.78 -6.21 -4.18
N ALA A 19 -5.27 -5.71 -5.32
CA ALA A 19 -5.19 -6.43 -6.59
C ALA A 19 -3.74 -6.62 -7.07
N ALA A 20 -2.83 -5.69 -6.75
CA ALA A 20 -1.41 -5.82 -7.06
C ALA A 20 -0.71 -6.78 -6.08
N LEU A 21 -1.00 -6.69 -4.79
CA LEU A 21 -0.47 -7.58 -3.76
C LEU A 21 -0.83 -9.06 -4.00
N ALA A 22 -2.04 -9.33 -4.49
CA ALA A 22 -2.49 -10.67 -4.84
C ALA A 22 -1.59 -11.36 -5.88
N LYS A 23 -0.85 -10.60 -6.68
CA LYS A 23 0.05 -11.10 -7.74
C LYS A 23 1.49 -11.30 -7.28
N LEU A 24 1.84 -10.87 -6.07
CA LEU A 24 3.19 -11.01 -5.54
C LEU A 24 3.49 -12.45 -5.10
N ASN A 25 4.74 -12.85 -5.26
CA ASN A 25 5.31 -14.03 -4.64
C ASN A 25 5.75 -13.73 -3.19
N PRO A 26 5.86 -14.75 -2.32
CA PRO A 26 6.47 -14.59 -0.99
C PRO A 26 7.83 -13.89 -1.04
N GLY A 27 8.05 -12.93 -0.14
CA GLY A 27 9.27 -12.10 -0.10
C GLY A 27 9.30 -10.91 -1.07
N GLU A 28 8.39 -10.83 -2.04
CA GLU A 28 8.32 -9.66 -2.93
C GLU A 28 7.70 -8.44 -2.24
N THR A 29 8.13 -7.25 -2.69
CA THR A 29 7.70 -5.96 -2.14
C THR A 29 6.99 -5.10 -3.19
N LEU A 30 5.83 -4.57 -2.82
CA LEU A 30 5.13 -3.47 -3.48
C LEU A 30 5.33 -2.19 -2.68
N THR A 31 5.68 -1.10 -3.35
CA THR A 31 5.65 0.25 -2.78
C THR A 31 4.44 0.98 -3.33
N ILE A 32 3.67 1.64 -2.47
CA ILE A 32 2.55 2.51 -2.89
C ILE A 32 2.78 3.95 -2.42
N ILE A 33 2.23 4.91 -3.14
CA ILE A 33 2.22 6.33 -2.75
C ILE A 33 0.76 6.79 -2.67
N ASN A 34 0.35 7.31 -1.52
CA ASN A 34 -1.02 7.77 -1.26
C ASN A 34 -1.02 9.22 -0.75
N ASP A 35 -2.07 9.99 -1.03
CA ASP A 35 -2.22 11.35 -0.49
C ASP A 35 -2.44 11.37 1.03
N ARG A 36 -2.89 10.25 1.60
CA ARG A 36 -3.29 10.11 3.01
C ARG A 36 -2.87 8.74 3.53
N ARG A 37 -2.71 8.62 4.86
CA ARG A 37 -2.51 7.32 5.51
C ARG A 37 -3.72 6.40 5.25
N PRO A 38 -3.53 5.22 4.65
CA PRO A 38 -4.63 4.31 4.33
C PRO A 38 -4.98 3.42 5.52
N MET A 39 -5.66 3.96 6.54
CA MET A 39 -5.96 3.26 7.79
C MET A 39 -6.62 1.88 7.60
N PHE A 40 -7.68 1.80 6.77
CA PHE A 40 -8.35 0.53 6.46
C PHE A 40 -7.48 -0.47 5.70
N LEU A 41 -6.49 0.01 4.92
CA LEU A 41 -5.57 -0.89 4.25
C LEU A 41 -4.63 -1.54 5.26
N TYR A 42 -4.14 -0.80 6.26
CA TYR A 42 -3.24 -1.37 7.28
C TYR A 42 -3.89 -2.54 8.02
N GLU A 43 -5.14 -2.40 8.45
CA GLU A 43 -5.91 -3.49 9.08
C GLU A 43 -5.96 -4.72 8.15
N GLN A 44 -6.28 -4.51 6.87
CA GLN A 44 -6.33 -5.59 5.88
C GLN A 44 -4.95 -6.25 5.64
N LEU A 45 -3.86 -5.49 5.67
CA LEU A 45 -2.51 -6.00 5.49
C LEU A 45 -2.11 -6.90 6.66
N ASP A 46 -2.43 -6.48 7.89
CA ASP A 46 -2.14 -7.23 9.10
C ASP A 46 -2.93 -8.54 9.13
N GLU A 47 -4.23 -8.50 8.79
CA GLU A 47 -5.08 -9.71 8.65
C GLU A 47 -4.54 -10.71 7.63
N LEU A 48 -3.98 -10.21 6.52
CA LEU A 48 -3.42 -11.03 5.44
C LEU A 48 -1.95 -11.42 5.66
N GLY A 49 -1.34 -11.00 6.77
CA GLY A 49 0.04 -11.35 7.14
C GLY A 49 1.13 -10.64 6.33
N TYR A 50 0.83 -9.49 5.72
CA TYR A 50 1.85 -8.66 5.07
C TYR A 50 2.64 -7.86 6.10
N ARG A 51 3.95 -7.69 5.86
CA ARG A 51 4.76 -6.71 6.59
C ARG A 51 4.67 -5.36 5.88
N HIS A 52 4.51 -4.27 6.62
CA HIS A 52 4.49 -2.94 6.02
C HIS A 52 5.22 -1.89 6.84
N GLU A 53 5.77 -0.90 6.12
CA GLU A 53 6.44 0.27 6.68
C GLU A 53 5.91 1.52 5.96
N THR A 54 5.69 2.60 6.71
CA THR A 54 5.17 3.85 6.16
C THR A 54 6.11 5.01 6.45
N VAL A 55 6.39 5.81 5.44
CA VAL A 55 7.20 7.03 5.52
C VAL A 55 6.37 8.20 4.99
N ALA A 56 6.28 9.28 5.78
CA ALA A 56 5.73 10.55 5.30
C ALA A 56 6.76 11.25 4.42
N ARG A 57 6.30 11.86 3.32
CA ARG A 57 7.13 12.57 2.35
C ARG A 57 6.96 14.08 2.51
N GLU A 58 7.94 14.83 2.00
CA GLU A 58 7.94 16.30 2.05
C GLU A 58 6.75 16.93 1.31
N ASP A 59 6.23 16.26 0.28
CA ASP A 59 5.06 16.71 -0.49
C ASP A 59 3.71 16.41 0.22
N GLY A 60 3.75 15.93 1.47
CA GLY A 60 2.57 15.57 2.26
C GLY A 60 1.99 14.19 1.93
N SER A 61 2.52 13.49 0.92
CA SER A 61 2.10 12.12 0.61
C SER A 61 2.76 11.09 1.53
N PHE A 62 2.27 9.86 1.47
CA PHE A 62 2.77 8.72 2.24
C PHE A 62 3.28 7.65 1.28
N GLU A 63 4.52 7.23 1.48
CA GLU A 63 5.08 6.03 0.85
C GLU A 63 4.91 4.86 1.80
N ILE A 64 4.33 3.76 1.31
CA ILE A 64 4.15 2.53 2.07
C ILE A 64 4.83 1.39 1.34
N ARG A 65 5.82 0.74 1.98
CA ARG A 65 6.44 -0.50 1.50
C ARG A 65 5.70 -1.67 2.11
N ILE A 66 5.23 -2.59 1.28
CA ILE A 66 4.41 -3.74 1.67
C ILE A 66 5.08 -5.00 1.13
N THR A 67 5.47 -5.91 2.02
CA THR A 67 6.18 -7.15 1.69
C THR A 67 5.31 -8.36 1.98
N LYS A 68 5.18 -9.27 1.02
CA LYS A 68 4.47 -10.53 1.22
C LYS A 68 5.28 -11.46 2.11
N GLY A 69 4.62 -12.01 3.13
CA GLY A 69 5.19 -13.02 4.04
C GLY A 69 5.78 -14.20 3.30
#